data_AF-A0A3D3XCY9-F1
#
_entry.id   AF-A0A3D3XCY9-F1
#
_cell.length_a   1.000
_cell.length_b   1.000
_cell.length_c   1.000
_cell.angle_alpha   90.00
_cell.angle_beta   90.00
_cell.angle_gamma   90.00
#
_symmetry.space_group_name_H-M   'P 1'
#
loop_
_entity.id
_entity.type
_entity.pdbx_description
1 polymer ?
#
loop_
_entity_poly.entity_id
_entity_poly.type
_entity_poly.pdbx_seq_one_letter_code
_entity_poly.pdbx_strand_id
1 'polypeptide(L)' 'DEELAAEMYEALILQTERSGFLQYEIANFARSQPGDSSSRYPAFAALHNINYWEGGDFYGVGPAATEWVSGIRR' A
#
# COMPACT_ATOMS: atom_id res chain seq x y z
N ASP A 1 19.75 2.82 -13.52
CA ASP A 1 20.17 4.18 -13.21
C ASP A 1 19.23 4.68 -12.12
N GLU A 2 19.76 5.01 -10.95
CA GLU A 2 18.96 5.37 -9.76
C GLU A 2 18.25 6.72 -9.94
N GLU A 3 18.89 7.65 -10.66
CA GLU A 3 18.34 8.97 -10.95
C GLU A 3 17.08 8.86 -11.83
N LEU A 4 17.15 8.08 -12.91
CA LEU A 4 15.99 7.79 -13.76
C LEU A 4 14.84 7.13 -12.97
N ALA A 5 15.15 6.22 -12.05
CA ALA A 5 14.13 5.56 -11.24
C ALA A 5 13.43 6.55 -10.29
N ALA A 6 14.17 7.50 -9.71
CA ALA A 6 13.62 8.57 -8.88
C ALA A 6 12.70 9.48 -9.70
N GLU A 7 13.14 9.91 -10.89
CA GLU A 7 12.32 10.71 -11.81
C GLU A 7 11.01 10.00 -12.20
N MET A 8 11.09 8.71 -12.51
CA MET A 8 9.91 7.89 -12.84
C MET A 8 8.96 7.76 -11.65
N TYR A 9 9.48 7.64 -10.44
CA TYR A 9 8.66 7.55 -9.22
C TYR A 9 7.95 8.87 -8.90
N GLU A 10 8.63 10.01 -9.04
CA GLU A 10 8.00 11.32 -8.91
C GLU A 10 6.90 11.53 -9.97
N ALA A 11 7.17 11.13 -11.21
CA ALA A 11 6.18 11.19 -12.29
C ALA A 11 4.96 10.30 -12.01
N LEU A 12 5.16 9.10 -11.44
CA LEU A 12 4.09 8.21 -11.00
C LEU A 12 3.21 8.87 -9.93
N ILE A 13 3.79 9.46 -8.89
CA ILE A 13 3.05 10.14 -7.82
C ILE A 13 2.18 11.26 -8.42
N LEU A 14 2.78 12.13 -9.24
CA LEU A 14 2.06 13.24 -9.86
C LEU A 14 0.89 12.76 -10.74
N GLN A 15 1.10 11.70 -11.52
CA GLN A 15 0.08 11.20 -12.45
C GLN A 15 -1.06 10.48 -11.70
N THR A 16 -0.75 9.74 -10.65
CA THR A 16 -1.74 9.05 -9.82
C THR A 16 -2.60 10.03 -9.04
N GLU A 17 -2.00 11.07 -8.45
CA GLU A 17 -2.71 12.13 -7.74
C GLU A 17 -3.69 12.88 -8.66
N ARG A 18 -3.24 13.26 -9.87
CA ARG A 18 -4.11 13.86 -10.91
C ARG A 18 -5.26 12.96 -11.33
N SER A 19 -5.08 11.64 -11.22
CA SER A 19 -6.09 10.65 -11.54
C SER A 19 -7.02 10.35 -10.36
N GLY A 20 -6.81 10.99 -9.20
CA GLY A 20 -7.60 10.85 -7.98
C GLY A 20 -7.22 9.66 -7.11
N PHE A 21 -6.00 9.13 -7.27
CA PHE A 21 -5.45 8.11 -6.39
C PHE A 21 -4.49 8.76 -5.39
N LEU A 22 -4.70 8.52 -4.10
CA LEU A 22 -3.83 8.98 -3.04
C LEU A 22 -2.85 7.87 -2.68
N GLN A 23 -1.58 8.24 -2.52
CA GLN A 23 -0.56 7.36 -1.98
C GLN A 23 -0.83 7.12 -0.49
N TYR A 24 -0.90 5.85 -0.07
CA TYR A 24 -1.15 5.49 1.34
C TYR A 24 -0.03 4.68 1.98
N GLU A 25 0.90 4.16 1.18
CA GLU A 25 2.24 3.72 1.59
C GLU A 25 3.22 3.87 0.39
N ILE A 26 4.50 3.55 0.57
CA ILE A 26 5.58 3.74 -0.43
C ILE A 26 5.20 3.28 -1.85
N ALA A 27 4.57 2.11 -2.02
CA ALA A 27 4.32 1.54 -3.36
C ALA A 27 2.85 1.49 -3.79
N ASN A 28 1.90 1.91 -2.94
CA ASN A 28 0.47 1.70 -3.17
C ASN A 28 -0.36 2.97 -3.08
N PHE A 29 -1.37 3.01 -3.95
CA PHE A 29 -2.25 4.14 -4.16
C PHE A 29 -3.70 3.65 -4.21
N ALA A 30 -4.65 4.43 -3.70
CA ALA A 30 -6.06 4.11 -3.73
C ALA A 30 -6.93 5.35 -3.84
N ARG A 31 -8.14 5.20 -4.37
CA ARG A 31 -9.13 6.28 -4.40
C ARG A 31 -9.79 6.43 -3.03
N SER A 32 -10.07 7.68 -2.66
CA SER A 32 -10.94 7.98 -1.52
C SER A 32 -12.41 8.06 -1.94
N GLN A 33 -13.31 7.91 -0.98
CA GLN A 33 -14.73 8.20 -1.08
C GLN A 33 -15.08 9.57 -0.47
N PRO A 34 -16.15 10.23 -0.93
CA PRO A 34 -16.70 11.39 -0.22
C PRO A 34 -17.01 11.03 1.24
N GLY A 35 -16.42 11.76 2.18
CA GLY A 35 -16.56 11.48 3.62
C GLY A 35 -15.37 10.77 4.28
N ASP A 36 -14.34 10.38 3.52
CA ASP A 36 -13.12 9.75 4.03
C ASP A 36 -12.21 10.68 4.87
N SER A 37 -12.63 11.91 5.18
CA SER A 37 -11.80 12.92 5.84
C SER A 37 -11.34 12.55 7.25
N SER A 38 -11.92 11.50 7.87
CA SER A 38 -11.56 11.01 9.20
C SER A 38 -10.74 9.71 9.21
N SER A 39 -10.56 9.04 8.06
CA SER A 39 -9.82 7.78 7.96
C SER A 39 -8.33 8.00 7.70
N ARG A 40 -7.47 7.17 8.29
CA ARG A 40 -6.02 7.15 8.01
C ARG A 40 -5.71 6.68 6.57
N TYR A 41 -6.55 5.82 6.01
CA TYR A 41 -6.37 5.26 4.67
C TYR A 41 -7.56 5.59 3.77
N PRO A 42 -7.35 5.74 2.44
CA PRO A 42 -8.43 5.86 1.47
C PRO A 42 -9.40 4.66 1.56
N ALA A 43 -10.70 4.88 1.30
CA ALA A 43 -11.73 3.84 1.39
C ALA A 43 -11.42 2.56 0.59
N PHE A 44 -10.70 2.68 -0.52
CA PHE A 44 -10.34 1.53 -1.36
C PHE A 44 -8.90 1.04 -1.18
N ALA A 45 -8.23 1.42 -0.09
CA ALA A 45 -6.92 0.90 0.22
C ALA A 45 -6.99 -0.63 0.50
N ALA A 46 -6.01 -1.37 -0.03
CA ALA A 46 -5.99 -2.82 0.10
C ALA A 46 -5.66 -3.20 1.55
N LEU A 47 -6.59 -3.86 2.23
CA LEU A 47 -6.42 -4.28 3.63
C LEU A 47 -5.22 -5.21 3.83
N HIS A 48 -4.91 -6.06 2.86
CA HIS A 48 -3.71 -6.90 2.90
C HIS A 48 -2.42 -6.06 2.98
N ASN A 49 -2.30 -5.03 2.15
CA ASN A 49 -1.12 -4.15 2.12
C ASN A 49 -1.03 -3.32 3.39
N ILE A 50 -2.16 -2.81 3.89
CA ILE A 50 -2.21 -2.11 5.18
C ILE A 50 -1.74 -3.03 6.31
N ASN A 51 -2.26 -4.25 6.39
CA ASN A 51 -1.88 -5.20 7.43
C ASN A 51 -0.38 -5.53 7.35
N TYR A 52 0.15 -5.74 6.14
CA TYR A 52 1.58 -5.97 5.94
C TYR A 52 2.42 -4.75 6.35
N TRP A 53 2.01 -3.54 5.96
CA TRP A 53 2.70 -2.29 6.25
C TRP A 53 2.73 -1.95 7.75
N GLU A 54 1.61 -2.19 8.44
CA GLU A 54 1.50 -1.98 9.89
C GLU A 54 2.08 -3.16 10.70
N GLY A 55 2.62 -4.19 10.04
CA GLY A 55 3.20 -5.35 10.71
C GLY A 55 2.20 -6.24 11.45
N GLY A 56 0.93 -6.22 11.01
CA GLY A 56 -0.14 -7.04 11.57
C GLY A 56 -0.02 -8.52 11.18
N ASP A 57 -0.70 -9.37 11.95
CA ASP A 57 -0.66 -10.82 11.73
C ASP A 57 -1.39 -11.22 10.44
N PHE A 58 -0.81 -12.15 9.67
CA PHE A 58 -1.45 -12.77 8.51
C PHE A 58 -1.02 -14.22 8.33
N TYR A 59 -1.93 -15.05 7.85
CA TYR A 59 -1.68 -16.44 7.50
C TYR A 59 -1.45 -16.58 5.99
N GLY A 60 -0.39 -17.30 5.63
CA GLY A 60 -0.10 -17.72 4.26
C GLY A 60 -0.61 -19.14 4.03
N VAL A 61 -1.27 -19.38 2.89
CA VAL A 61 -1.79 -20.71 2.55
C VAL A 61 -1.33 -21.10 1.14
N GLY A 62 -0.71 -22.28 1.03
CA GLY A 62 -0.25 -22.86 -0.23
C GLY A 62 1.28 -22.92 -0.37
N PRO A 63 1.78 -23.59 -1.42
CA PRO A 63 3.22 -23.68 -1.66
C PRO A 63 3.86 -22.29 -1.78
N ALA A 64 4.96 -22.08 -1.05
CA ALA A 64 5.70 -20.81 -0.99
C ALA A 64 4.94 -19.60 -0.40
N ALA A 65 3.74 -19.79 0.17
CA ALA A 65 3.11 -18.75 0.96
C ALA A 65 3.86 -18.54 2.27
N THR A 66 4.02 -17.28 2.68
CA THR A 66 4.58 -16.95 3.99
C THR A 66 3.48 -16.48 4.93
N GLU A 67 3.64 -16.76 6.21
CA GLU A 67 2.83 -16.20 7.29
C GLU A 67 3.68 -15.32 8.20
N TRP A 68 3.01 -14.39 8.88
CA TRP A 68 3.58 -13.60 9.96
C TRP A 68 2.57 -13.60 11.11
N VAL A 69 2.88 -14.29 12.19
CA VAL A 69 1.96 -14.41 13.33
C VAL A 69 2.74 -14.30 14.63
N SER A 70 2.33 -13.40 15.51
CA SER A 70 2.98 -13.19 16.82
C SER A 70 4.48 -12.91 16.71
N GLY A 71 4.88 -12.14 15.69
CA GLY A 71 6.28 -11.78 15.42
C GLY A 71 7.14 -12.90 14.83
N ILE A 72 6.53 -14.01 14.40
CA ILE A 72 7.22 -15.15 13.79
C ILE A 72 6.83 -15.24 12.31
N ARG A 73 7.84 -15.31 11.44
CA ARG A 73 7.67 -15.60 10.01
C ARG A 73 7.74 -17.11 9.76
N ARG A 74 6.76 -17.69 9.07
CA ARG A 74 6.83 -19.08 8.56
C ARG A 74 6.57 -19.16 7.07
#